data_AF-A0A2D4HUS9-F1
#
_entry.id   AF-A0A2D4HUS9-F1
#
_cell.length_a   1.000
_cell.length_b   1.000
_cell.length_c   1.000
_cell.angle_alpha   90.00
_cell.angle_beta   90.00
_cell.angle_gamma   90.00
#
_symmetry.space_group_name_H-M   'P 1'
#
loop_
_entity.id
_entity.type
_entity.pdbx_description
1 polymer ?
#
loop_
_entity_poly.entity_id
_entity_poly.type
_entity_poly.pdbx_seq_one_letter_code
_entity_poly.pdbx_strand_id
1 'polypeptide(L)'
;MADVILPGAAYTEKTATYVNTEGRAQQTRVAVTPPGMAREDWKIIRALSELTGVTLPYDNLDQVKRRLEEVSPNLVRYDDVEEANYFIQANELSKVVNQKLLADPLVPPQLTVKDFYMTDPISRASQTMAKCVKAVTQGAKAIEEPSIC
;
A
#
# COMPACT_ATOMS: atom_id res chain seq x y z
N MET A 1 -2.37 -16.95 9.18
CA MET A 1 -2.79 -16.49 10.52
C MET A 1 -1.53 -16.07 11.25
N ALA A 2 -1.57 -15.03 12.09
CA ALA A 2 -0.40 -14.52 12.79
C ALA A 2 -0.38 -15.01 14.24
N ASP A 3 0.80 -15.35 14.76
CA ASP A 3 1.00 -15.67 16.17
C ASP A 3 1.16 -14.40 17.02
N VAL A 4 1.74 -13.35 16.43
CA VAL A 4 1.97 -12.05 17.07
C VAL A 4 1.46 -10.93 16.15
N ILE A 5 0.76 -9.95 16.73
CA ILE A 5 0.23 -8.79 16.02
C ILE A 5 0.86 -7.53 16.61
N LEU A 6 1.52 -6.74 15.77
CA LEU A 6 2.06 -5.43 16.13
C LEU A 6 1.22 -4.34 15.44
N PRO A 7 0.49 -3.49 16.19
CA PRO A 7 -0.42 -2.51 15.59
C PRO A 7 0.35 -1.34 14.95
N GLY A 8 0.28 -1.27 13.62
CA GLY A 8 0.84 -0.18 12.82
C GLY A 8 -0.11 1.01 12.63
N ALA A 9 0.37 2.07 11.98
CA ALA A 9 -0.38 3.29 11.70
C ALA A 9 -1.02 3.24 10.30
N ALA A 10 -2.25 3.72 10.17
CA ALA A 10 -2.93 3.87 8.88
C ALA A 10 -2.29 4.98 8.01
N TYR A 11 -2.69 5.06 6.74
CA TYR A 11 -2.14 6.04 5.79
C TYR A 11 -2.43 7.51 6.20
N THR A 12 -3.51 7.75 6.93
CA THR A 12 -3.88 9.06 7.50
C THR A 12 -3.14 9.40 8.78
N GLU A 13 -2.43 8.44 9.37
CA GLU A 13 -1.85 8.53 10.72
C GLU A 13 -0.33 8.70 10.73
N LYS A 14 0.29 8.70 9.55
CA LYS A 14 1.74 8.73 9.40
C LYS A 14 2.18 9.59 8.23
N THR A 15 3.38 10.14 8.37
CA THR A 15 4.12 10.73 7.27
C THR A 15 4.87 9.63 6.55
N ALA A 16 4.39 9.21 5.38
CA ALA A 16 4.97 8.12 4.61
C ALA A 16 5.11 8.48 3.13
N THR A 17 6.11 7.89 2.49
CA THR A 17 6.33 7.99 1.04
C THR A 17 5.61 6.84 0.35
N TYR A 18 4.79 7.16 -0.65
CA TYR A 18 4.15 6.21 -1.56
C TYR A 18 4.58 6.53 -2.99
N VAL A 19 4.70 5.52 -3.84
CA VAL A 19 5.01 5.69 -5.26
C VAL A 19 3.84 5.15 -6.08
N ASN A 20 3.33 5.96 -7.01
CA ASN A 20 2.23 5.55 -7.88
C ASN A 20 2.74 4.73 -9.09
N THR A 21 1.82 4.28 -9.96
CA THR A 21 2.15 3.38 -11.08
C THR A 21 3.03 4.01 -12.18
N GLU A 22 3.11 5.34 -12.25
CA GLU A 22 4.01 6.05 -13.17
C GLU A 22 5.40 6.33 -12.57
N GLY A 23 5.63 5.95 -11.31
CA GLY A 23 6.91 6.14 -10.63
C GLY A 23 7.04 7.45 -9.85
N ARG A 24 5.98 8.24 -9.70
CA ARG A 24 5.99 9.50 -8.94
C ARG A 24 5.98 9.23 -7.44
N ALA A 25 6.97 9.75 -6.73
CA ALA A 25 6.99 9.72 -5.27
C ALA A 25 6.06 10.79 -4.70
N GLN A 26 5.22 10.41 -3.75
CA GLN A 26 4.28 11.28 -3.05
C GLN A 26 4.39 11.08 -1.55
N GLN A 27 4.16 12.13 -0.77
CA GLN A 27 4.27 12.08 0.67
C GLN A 27 2.91 12.35 1.34
N THR A 28 2.50 11.46 2.23
CA THR A 28 1.35 11.71 3.11
C THR A 28 1.74 12.65 4.25
N ARG A 29 0.73 13.27 4.86
CA ARG A 29 0.88 14.06 6.09
C ARG A 29 -0.01 13.45 7.17
N VAL A 30 0.46 13.50 8.41
CA VAL A 30 -0.32 13.06 9.57
C VAL A 30 -1.56 13.95 9.69
N ALA A 31 -2.74 13.35 9.54
CA ALA A 31 -4.02 14.01 9.73
C ALA A 31 -4.59 13.72 11.13
N VAL A 32 -4.44 12.49 11.61
CA VAL A 32 -4.87 12.05 12.95
C VAL A 32 -3.78 11.21 13.58
N THR A 33 -3.77 11.05 14.90
CA THR A 33 -2.79 10.19 15.58
C THR A 33 -3.23 8.72 15.54
N PRO A 34 -2.28 7.76 15.50
CA PRO A 34 -2.63 6.34 15.57
C PRO A 34 -3.44 6.00 16.83
N PRO A 35 -4.47 5.16 16.74
CA PRO A 35 -5.33 4.83 17.87
C PRO A 35 -4.62 3.95 18.91
N GLY A 36 -4.91 4.22 20.18
CA GLY A 36 -4.44 3.41 21.31
C GLY A 36 -2.91 3.31 21.38
N MET A 37 -2.39 2.08 21.32
CA MET A 37 -0.96 1.80 21.39
C MET A 37 -0.31 1.56 20.02
N ALA A 38 -1.01 1.87 18.93
CA ALA A 38 -0.44 1.80 17.58
C ALA A 38 0.76 2.75 17.43
N ARG A 39 1.70 2.39 16.55
CA ARG A 39 2.92 3.16 16.27
C ARG A 39 3.17 3.22 14.77
N GLU A 40 3.95 4.21 14.32
CA GLU A 40 4.43 4.26 12.94
C GLU A 40 5.22 2.99 12.59
N ASP A 41 4.98 2.43 11.42
CA ASP A 41 5.48 1.12 11.04
C ASP A 41 7.01 1.02 11.09
N TRP A 42 7.72 2.04 10.61
CA TRP A 42 9.19 2.05 10.63
C TRP A 42 9.75 2.08 12.06
N LYS A 43 9.06 2.72 13.01
CA LYS A 43 9.45 2.74 14.43
C LYS A 43 9.31 1.36 15.06
N ILE A 44 8.26 0.62 14.69
CA ILE A 44 8.05 -0.77 15.14
C ILE A 44 9.22 -1.64 14.66
N ILE A 45 9.56 -1.56 13.37
CA ILE A 45 10.67 -2.34 12.79
C ILE A 45 12.02 -1.92 13.39
N ARG A 46 12.26 -0.62 13.57
CA ARG A 46 13.48 -0.10 14.19
C ARG A 46 13.62 -0.55 15.65
N ALA A 47 12.55 -0.55 16.44
CA ALA A 47 12.56 -1.07 17.81
C ALA A 47 12.81 -2.58 17.83
N LEU A 48 12.16 -3.33 16.93
CA LEU A 48 12.39 -4.77 16.81
C LEU A 48 13.85 -5.09 16.46
N SER A 49 14.47 -4.30 15.57
CA SER A 49 15.87 -4.47 15.17
C SER A 49 16.85 -4.35 16.34
N GLU A 50 16.54 -3.51 17.32
CA GLU A 50 17.34 -3.34 18.53
C GLU A 50 17.18 -4.54 19.48
N LEU A 51 15.94 -5.03 19.64
CA LEU A 51 15.65 -6.21 20.46
C LEU A 51 16.28 -7.49 19.91
N THR A 52 16.45 -7.60 18.59
CA THR A 52 17.08 -8.76 17.94
C THR A 52 18.60 -8.63 17.81
N GLY A 53 19.20 -7.52 18.25
CA GLY A 53 20.64 -7.29 18.20
C GLY A 53 21.19 -6.86 16.83
N VAL A 54 20.33 -6.46 15.89
CA VAL A 54 20.68 -5.98 14.54
C VAL A 54 20.17 -4.56 14.36
N THR A 55 20.60 -3.66 15.23
CA THR A 55 20.10 -2.27 15.29
C THR A 55 20.30 -1.54 13.96
N LEU A 56 19.21 -1.06 13.37
CA LEU A 56 19.25 -0.30 12.13
C LEU A 56 19.80 1.12 12.37
N PRO A 57 20.63 1.68 11.46
CA PRO A 57 21.39 2.92 11.71
C PRO A 57 20.57 4.20 11.46
N TYR A 58 19.33 4.24 11.95
CA TYR A 58 18.46 5.41 11.85
C TYR A 58 17.48 5.47 13.03
N ASP A 59 17.32 6.66 13.59
CA ASP A 59 16.53 6.92 14.80
C ASP A 59 15.41 7.94 14.56
N ASN A 60 15.41 8.62 13.41
CA ASN A 60 14.39 9.57 13.02
C ASN A 60 13.99 9.42 11.55
N LEU A 61 12.86 10.03 11.19
CA LEU A 61 12.28 9.92 9.85
C LEU A 61 13.20 10.50 8.77
N ASP A 62 13.95 11.57 9.05
CA ASP A 62 14.85 12.17 8.07
C ASP A 62 16.02 11.23 7.76
N GLN A 63 16.54 10.50 8.75
CA GLN A 63 17.56 9.47 8.53
C GLN A 63 17.00 8.28 7.74
N VAL A 64 15.75 7.89 7.99
CA VAL A 64 15.07 6.87 7.17
C VAL A 64 14.95 7.34 5.72
N LYS A 65 14.60 8.61 5.49
CA LYS A 65 14.53 9.19 4.14
C LYS A 65 15.90 9.27 3.47
N ARG A 66 16.97 9.60 4.20
CA ARG A 66 18.34 9.51 3.67
C ARG A 66 18.70 8.09 3.27
N ARG A 67 18.35 7.10 4.10
CA ARG A 67 18.53 5.69 3.75
C ARG A 67 17.72 5.31 2.51
N LEU A 68 16.52 5.86 2.36
CA LEU A 68 15.68 5.65 1.19
C LEU A 68 16.33 6.24 -0.07
N GLU A 69 16.90 7.44 0.03
CA GLU A 69 17.65 8.12 -1.04
C GLU A 69 18.90 7.33 -1.46
N GLU A 70 19.66 6.78 -0.50
CA GLU A 70 20.80 5.91 -0.77
C GLU A 70 20.41 4.63 -1.53
N VAL A 71 19.22 4.09 -1.28
CA VAL A 71 18.72 2.90 -1.97
C VAL A 71 18.19 3.27 -3.35
N SER A 72 17.39 4.33 -3.44
CA SER A 72 16.88 4.84 -4.70
C SER A 72 16.51 6.32 -4.57
N PRO A 73 17.23 7.24 -5.23
CA PRO A 73 17.06 8.69 -5.03
C PRO A 73 15.72 9.23 -5.53
N ASN A 74 15.05 8.55 -6.46
CA ASN A 74 13.72 8.96 -6.93
C ASN A 74 12.65 8.92 -5.81
N LEU A 75 12.86 8.14 -4.75
CA LEU A 75 11.88 7.97 -3.67
C LEU A 75 11.78 9.21 -2.75
N VAL A 76 12.71 10.16 -2.86
CA VAL A 76 12.70 11.41 -2.09
C VAL A 76 12.48 12.65 -2.97
N ARG A 77 12.40 12.48 -4.29
CA ARG A 77 12.05 13.54 -5.26
C ARG A 77 10.54 13.59 -5.42
N TYR A 78 9.89 14.26 -4.47
CA TYR A 78 8.43 14.27 -4.41
C TYR A 78 7.83 15.07 -5.56
N ASP A 79 6.72 14.56 -6.10
CA ASP A 79 5.96 15.12 -7.21
C ASP A 79 6.68 15.13 -8.56
N ASP A 80 7.83 14.47 -8.66
CA ASP A 80 8.59 14.30 -9.91
C ASP A 80 8.41 12.90 -10.49
N VAL A 81 8.39 12.80 -11.82
CA VAL A 81 8.46 11.52 -12.55
C VAL A 81 9.79 11.46 -13.28
N GLU A 82 10.62 10.51 -12.87
CA GLU A 82 11.93 10.26 -13.47
C GLU A 82 11.78 9.30 -14.65
N GLU A 83 12.40 9.62 -15.77
CA GLU A 83 12.36 8.78 -16.97
C GLU A 83 13.17 7.48 -16.77
N ALA A 84 12.56 6.34 -17.09
CA ALA A 84 13.22 5.04 -17.10
C ALA A 84 13.55 4.61 -18.53
N ASN A 85 14.83 4.66 -18.94
CA ASN A 85 15.24 4.50 -20.34
C ASN A 85 15.56 3.05 -20.79
N TYR A 86 16.06 2.18 -19.90
CA TYR A 86 16.70 0.90 -20.26
C TYR A 86 15.76 -0.24 -20.76
N PHE A 87 14.78 0.07 -21.61
CA PHE A 87 13.84 -0.87 -22.20
C PHE A 87 14.52 -1.92 -23.09
N ILE A 88 15.55 -1.53 -23.85
CA ILE A 88 16.26 -2.45 -24.76
C ILE A 88 16.97 -3.54 -23.95
N GLN A 89 17.69 -3.16 -22.89
CA GLN A 89 18.39 -4.09 -22.02
C GLN A 89 17.42 -5.02 -21.30
N ALA A 90 16.29 -4.50 -20.80
CA ALA A 90 15.24 -5.30 -20.21
C ALA A 90 14.65 -6.32 -21.21
N ASN A 91 14.48 -5.93 -22.47
CA ASN A 91 13.99 -6.81 -23.52
C ASN A 91 15.00 -7.88 -23.94
N GLU A 92 16.31 -7.58 -23.93
CA GLU A 92 17.31 -8.63 -24.17
C GLU A 92 17.37 -9.65 -23.03
N LEU A 93 17.23 -9.20 -21.78
CA LEU A 93 17.17 -10.10 -20.61
C LEU A 93 15.93 -11.00 -20.64
N SER A 94 14.78 -10.53 -21.13
CA SER A 94 13.56 -11.32 -21.21
C SER A 94 13.68 -12.54 -22.12
N LYS A 95 14.60 -12.50 -23.11
CA LYS A 95 14.85 -13.60 -24.05
C LYS A 95 15.69 -14.74 -23.48
N VAL A 96 16.32 -14.56 -22.32
CA VAL A 96 17.21 -15.57 -21.71
C VAL A 96 16.43 -16.81 -21.27
N VAL A 97 15.19 -16.64 -20.82
CA VAL A 97 14.34 -17.74 -20.32
C VAL A 97 13.07 -17.81 -21.15
N ASN A 98 12.91 -18.90 -21.90
CA ASN A 98 11.70 -19.14 -22.70
C ASN A 98 10.59 -19.75 -21.82
N GLN A 99 9.84 -18.89 -21.14
CA GLN A 99 8.65 -19.28 -20.40
C GLN A 99 7.50 -19.63 -21.35
N LYS A 100 6.86 -20.78 -21.15
CA LYS A 100 5.68 -21.18 -21.94
C LYS A 100 4.44 -20.43 -21.47
N LEU A 101 3.63 -19.97 -22.42
CA LEU A 101 2.31 -19.43 -22.12
C LEU A 101 1.37 -20.54 -21.66
N LEU A 102 0.53 -20.22 -20.68
CA LEU A 102 -0.56 -21.08 -20.28
C LEU A 102 -1.68 -21.03 -21.34
N ALA A 103 -2.46 -22.09 -21.42
CA ALA A 103 -3.64 -22.14 -22.30
C ALA A 103 -4.85 -21.38 -21.72
N ASP A 104 -4.79 -21.01 -20.44
CA ASP A 104 -5.88 -20.32 -19.75
C ASP A 104 -6.07 -18.89 -20.30
N PRO A 105 -7.32 -18.43 -20.45
CA PRO A 105 -7.60 -17.07 -20.90
C PRO A 105 -7.20 -16.03 -19.85
N LEU A 106 -6.78 -14.85 -20.30
CA LEU A 106 -6.54 -13.70 -19.42
C LEU A 106 -7.88 -13.12 -18.96
N VAL A 107 -8.29 -13.51 -17.76
CA VAL A 107 -9.49 -12.97 -17.10
C VAL A 107 -9.05 -12.09 -15.93
N PRO A 108 -9.34 -10.76 -15.94
CA PRO A 108 -8.98 -9.91 -14.83
C PRO A 108 -9.79 -10.27 -13.57
N PRO A 109 -9.23 -10.06 -12.37
CA PRO A 109 -9.88 -10.46 -11.12
C PRO A 109 -11.12 -9.61 -10.79
N GLN A 110 -11.24 -8.42 -11.38
CA GLN A 110 -12.37 -7.52 -11.16
C GLN A 110 -13.16 -7.36 -12.47
N LEU A 111 -14.25 -8.12 -12.58
CA LEU A 111 -15.10 -8.11 -13.77
C LEU A 111 -16.34 -7.24 -13.56
N THR A 112 -16.82 -7.18 -12.32
CA THR A 112 -18.05 -6.49 -11.96
C THR A 112 -17.77 -5.36 -10.98
N VAL A 113 -18.69 -4.41 -10.90
CA VAL A 113 -18.61 -3.28 -9.96
C VAL A 113 -18.57 -3.77 -8.50
N LYS A 114 -19.13 -4.95 -8.21
CA LYS A 114 -19.05 -5.59 -6.89
C LYS A 114 -17.60 -5.82 -6.45
N ASP A 115 -16.75 -6.22 -7.38
CA ASP A 115 -15.36 -6.64 -7.11
C ASP A 115 -14.44 -5.44 -6.81
N PHE A 116 -14.90 -4.23 -7.11
CA PHE A 116 -14.16 -2.99 -6.91
C PHE A 116 -14.15 -2.50 -5.46
N TYR A 117 -15.26 -2.62 -4.72
CA TYR A 117 -15.45 -1.93 -3.45
C TYR A 117 -14.69 -2.52 -2.26
N MET A 118 -14.07 -3.70 -2.38
CA MET A 118 -13.44 -4.42 -1.26
C MET A 118 -12.08 -5.02 -1.63
N THR A 119 -11.08 -4.17 -1.88
CA THR A 119 -9.74 -4.59 -2.34
C THR A 119 -8.72 -4.75 -1.22
N ASP A 120 -8.79 -3.90 -0.20
CA ASP A 120 -7.81 -3.80 0.88
C ASP A 120 -8.46 -3.98 2.26
N PRO A 121 -7.67 -4.06 3.36
CA PRO A 121 -8.24 -4.20 4.71
C PRO A 121 -9.14 -3.04 5.13
N ILE A 122 -8.86 -1.82 4.66
CA ILE A 122 -9.61 -0.60 5.02
C ILE A 122 -11.01 -0.64 4.40
N SER A 123 -11.09 -0.90 3.10
CA SER A 123 -12.35 -1.05 2.36
C SER A 123 -13.16 -2.26 2.85
N ARG A 124 -12.52 -3.38 3.19
CA ARG A 124 -13.21 -4.55 3.77
C ARG A 124 -13.78 -4.29 5.16
N ALA A 125 -13.13 -3.46 5.98
CA ALA A 125 -13.64 -3.06 7.29
C ALA A 125 -14.71 -1.95 7.22
N SER A 126 -14.88 -1.31 6.06
CA SER A 126 -15.81 -0.18 5.88
C SER A 126 -17.25 -0.64 5.74
N GLN A 127 -18.11 -0.15 6.64
CA GLN A 127 -19.56 -0.35 6.55
C GLN A 127 -20.16 0.29 5.30
N THR A 128 -19.62 1.43 4.85
CA THR A 128 -20.07 2.11 3.64
C THR A 128 -19.78 1.28 2.41
N MET A 129 -18.58 0.71 2.30
CA MET A 129 -18.23 -0.16 1.18
C MET A 129 -19.06 -1.45 1.17
N ALA A 130 -19.36 -2.02 2.35
CA ALA A 130 -20.30 -3.14 2.47
C ALA A 130 -21.71 -2.78 1.95
N LYS A 131 -22.20 -1.58 2.24
CA LYS A 131 -23.47 -1.08 1.68
C LYS A 131 -23.38 -0.89 0.16
N CYS A 132 -22.27 -0.37 -0.37
CA CYS A 132 -22.06 -0.25 -1.83
C CYS A 132 -22.13 -1.63 -2.52
N VAL A 133 -21.44 -2.64 -1.97
CA VAL A 133 -21.51 -4.02 -2.45
C VAL A 133 -22.94 -4.56 -2.42
N LYS A 134 -23.68 -4.31 -1.33
CA LYS A 134 -25.10 -4.71 -1.21
C LYS A 134 -25.97 -4.02 -2.27
N ALA A 135 -25.80 -2.71 -2.48
CA ALA A 135 -26.53 -1.95 -3.50
C ALA A 135 -26.31 -2.51 -4.90
N VAL A 136 -25.06 -2.79 -5.29
CA VAL A 136 -24.75 -3.25 -6.65
C VAL A 136 -25.14 -4.70 -6.90
N THR A 137 -25.33 -5.50 -5.84
CA THR A 137 -25.73 -6.91 -5.96
C THR A 137 -27.24 -7.14 -5.82
N GLN A 138 -27.91 -6.39 -4.95
CA GLN A 138 -29.31 -6.59 -4.57
C GLN A 138 -30.23 -5.42 -4.99
N GLY A 139 -29.66 -4.35 -5.54
CA GLY A 139 -30.37 -3.12 -5.90
C GLY A 139 -30.45 -2.10 -4.75
N ALA A 140 -30.61 -0.82 -5.10
CA ALA A 140 -30.57 0.30 -4.14
C ALA A 140 -31.62 0.19 -3.02
N LYS A 141 -32.77 -0.42 -3.27
CA LYS A 141 -33.85 -0.62 -2.29
C LYS A 141 -33.51 -1.60 -1.17
N ALA A 142 -32.43 -2.38 -1.31
CA ALA A 142 -32.00 -3.35 -0.31
C ALA A 142 -31.13 -2.73 0.80
N ILE A 143 -30.76 -1.46 0.70
CA ILE A 143 -30.05 -0.75 1.76
C ILE A 143 -31.09 -0.15 2.70
N GLU A 144 -31.08 -0.59 3.96
CA GLU A 144 -31.78 0.14 5.02
C GLU A 144 -31.04 1.45 5.27
N GLU A 145 -31.71 2.57 5.01
CA GLU A 145 -31.20 3.87 5.43
C GLU A 145 -31.11 3.87 6.96
N PRO A 146 -29.98 4.30 7.56
CA PRO A 146 -29.95 4.47 9.00
C PRO A 146 -31.01 5.51 9.37
N SER A 147 -31.90 5.14 10.30
CA SER A 147 -32.73 6.09 11.05
C SER A 147 -31.81 7.18 11.59
N ILE A 148 -31.83 8.36 10.96
CA ILE A 148 -31.15 9.54 11.48
C ILE A 148 -31.94 9.94 12.73
N CYS A 149 -31.39 9.65 13.91
CA CYS A 149 -31.75 10.35 15.14
C CYS A 149 -31.00 11.69 15.17
#